data_AF-A0A5M9J6E2-F1
#
_entry.id   AF-A0A5M9J6E2-F1
#
_cell.length_a   1.000
_cell.length_b   1.000
_cell.length_c   1.000
_cell.angle_alpha   90.00
_cell.angle_beta   90.00
_cell.angle_gamma   90.00
#
_symmetry.space_group_name_H-M   'P 1'
#
loop_
_entity.id
_entity.type
_entity.pdbx_description
1 polymer ?
#
loop_
_entity_poly.entity_id
_entity_poly.type
_entity_poly.pdbx_seq_one_letter_code
_entity_poly.pdbx_strand_id
1 'polypeptide(L)'
;MALIVDKHRPRSLDQLTYHDDLSERLRSLAQSGDFPHLLLYGPSGAGKKNPHRLHAQRTLRALGRKNQDRFPRLSTLVFVAQARVQTSSRLSIIWKSPLRMVFLERVAKESGRNLRRALLMYEAAHAQNETITDSTPIPPPDWEALLSTIAHSMTVEHTPAQILKIRAQLYDLLTHCIPATTILKTLTWKLMPLVDDALKSDIVKWAAFYEHRCKTGTKLIFHLEAFVAKFMRVSEEWLMAMEIE
;
A
#
# COMPACT_ATOMS: atom_id res chain seq x y z
N MET A 1 -8.10 14.34 -18.33
CA MET A 1 -7.74 12.93 -18.61
C MET A 1 -8.28 12.02 -17.52
N ALA A 2 -8.92 10.89 -17.86
CA ALA A 2 -9.24 9.86 -16.87
C ALA A 2 -8.06 8.88 -16.72
N LEU A 3 -7.73 8.51 -15.47
CA LEU A 3 -6.65 7.60 -15.13
C LEU A 3 -6.90 6.19 -15.70
N ILE A 4 -5.83 5.49 -16.07
CA ILE A 4 -5.90 4.11 -16.61
C ILE A 4 -6.64 3.18 -15.63
N VAL A 5 -6.40 3.37 -14.32
CA VAL A 5 -7.03 2.56 -13.26
C VAL A 5 -8.56 2.62 -13.26
N ASP A 6 -9.13 3.75 -13.69
CA ASP A 6 -10.58 3.93 -13.71
C ASP A 6 -11.18 3.51 -15.06
N LYS A 7 -10.45 3.71 -16.16
CA LYS A 7 -10.84 3.27 -17.50
C LYS A 7 -10.98 1.75 -17.60
N HIS A 8 -10.02 1.01 -17.04
CA HIS A 8 -9.95 -0.45 -17.13
C HIS A 8 -10.52 -1.17 -15.91
N ARG A 9 -11.31 -0.45 -15.09
CA ARG A 9 -11.97 -1.06 -13.94
C ARG A 9 -13.02 -2.08 -14.41
N PRO A 10 -12.96 -3.36 -14.00
CA PRO A 10 -13.93 -4.38 -14.42
C PRO A 10 -15.34 -4.02 -13.92
N ARG A 11 -16.34 -4.22 -14.78
CA ARG A 11 -17.75 -3.88 -14.53
C ARG A 11 -18.66 -5.10 -14.38
N SER A 12 -18.15 -6.31 -14.63
CA SER A 12 -18.85 -7.58 -14.42
C SER A 12 -17.92 -8.63 -13.80
N LEU A 13 -18.48 -9.70 -13.23
CA LEU A 13 -17.70 -10.81 -12.69
C LEU A 13 -16.90 -11.53 -13.79
N ASP A 14 -17.44 -11.61 -15.02
CA ASP A 14 -16.76 -12.29 -16.13
C ASP A 14 -15.55 -11.53 -16.67
N GLN A 15 -15.37 -10.27 -16.25
CA GLN A 15 -14.19 -9.45 -16.56
C GLN A 15 -13.07 -9.59 -15.53
N LEU A 16 -13.30 -10.28 -14.41
CA LEU A 16 -12.26 -10.61 -13.46
C LEU A 16 -11.33 -11.67 -14.05
N THR A 17 -10.03 -11.49 -13.83
CA THR A 17 -8.99 -12.40 -14.31
C THR A 17 -8.27 -13.10 -13.16
N TYR A 18 -8.82 -13.01 -11.95
CA TYR A 18 -8.21 -13.52 -10.74
C TYR A 18 -9.29 -13.98 -9.75
N HIS A 19 -8.97 -15.01 -8.98
CA HIS A 19 -9.89 -15.70 -8.06
C HIS A 19 -11.12 -16.29 -8.77
N ASP A 20 -10.88 -17.24 -9.68
CA ASP A 20 -11.95 -17.92 -10.42
C ASP A 20 -12.90 -18.66 -9.46
N ASP A 21 -12.38 -19.40 -8.49
CA ASP A 21 -13.18 -20.08 -7.45
C ASP A 21 -14.09 -19.12 -6.67
N LEU A 22 -13.60 -17.92 -6.36
CA LEU A 22 -14.38 -16.90 -5.64
C LEU A 22 -15.47 -16.35 -6.55
N SER A 23 -15.15 -16.14 -7.83
CA SER A 23 -16.10 -15.65 -8.82
C SER A 23 -17.22 -16.65 -9.07
N GLU A 24 -16.92 -17.95 -9.09
CA GLU A 24 -17.91 -19.03 -9.16
C GLU A 24 -18.81 -19.06 -7.92
N ARG A 25 -18.23 -19.05 -6.71
CA ARG A 25 -19.02 -19.03 -5.46
C ARG A 25 -19.95 -17.82 -5.39
N LEU A 26 -19.46 -16.64 -5.79
CA LEU A 26 -20.27 -15.43 -5.86
C LEU A 26 -21.38 -15.52 -6.91
N ARG A 27 -21.12 -16.19 -8.03
CA ARG A 27 -22.13 -16.46 -9.06
C ARG A 27 -23.22 -17.38 -8.52
N SER A 28 -22.86 -18.47 -7.83
CA SER A 28 -23.82 -19.37 -7.18
C SER A 28 -24.65 -18.66 -6.10
N LEU A 29 -24.01 -17.82 -5.27
CA LEU A 29 -24.69 -16.98 -4.27
C LEU A 29 -25.61 -15.93 -4.91
N ALA A 30 -25.27 -15.40 -6.07
CA ALA A 30 -26.13 -14.46 -6.79
C ALA A 30 -27.35 -15.15 -7.43
N GLN A 31 -27.25 -16.45 -7.70
CA GLN A 31 -28.33 -17.27 -8.25
C GLN A 31 -29.27 -17.83 -7.17
N SER A 32 -28.83 -17.90 -5.90
CA SER A 32 -29.72 -18.26 -4.80
C SER A 32 -30.72 -17.12 -4.53
N GLY A 33 -32.00 -17.45 -4.41
CA GLY A 33 -33.06 -16.47 -4.14
C GLY A 33 -32.93 -15.74 -2.79
N ASP A 34 -32.11 -16.29 -1.88
CA ASP A 34 -31.72 -15.65 -0.63
C ASP A 34 -30.25 -15.21 -0.69
N PHE A 35 -30.01 -13.90 -0.54
CA PHE A 35 -28.68 -13.31 -0.65
C PHE A 35 -28.20 -12.84 0.74
N PRO A 36 -27.20 -13.49 1.32
CA PRO A 36 -26.76 -13.17 2.68
C PRO A 36 -26.04 -11.83 2.74
N HIS A 37 -25.92 -11.27 3.96
CA HIS A 37 -25.05 -10.13 4.19
C HIS A 37 -23.59 -10.52 3.93
N LEU A 38 -22.92 -9.78 3.05
CA LEU A 38 -21.54 -10.03 2.67
C LEU A 38 -20.58 -9.05 3.35
N LEU A 39 -19.46 -9.58 3.83
CA LEU A 39 -18.31 -8.78 4.19
C LEU A 39 -17.10 -9.13 3.31
N LEU A 40 -16.52 -8.10 2.73
CA LEU A 40 -15.35 -8.21 1.87
C LEU A 40 -14.18 -7.47 2.52
N TYR A 41 -13.20 -8.22 2.99
CA TYR A 41 -11.98 -7.69 3.59
C TYR A 41 -10.77 -8.21 2.78
N GLY A 42 -9.57 -7.69 3.07
CA GLY A 42 -8.34 -8.03 2.36
C GLY A 42 -7.41 -6.83 2.24
N PRO A 43 -6.21 -6.99 1.65
CA PRO A 43 -5.24 -5.91 1.53
C PRO A 43 -5.75 -4.76 0.64
N SER A 44 -5.15 -3.58 0.79
CA SER A 44 -5.49 -2.42 -0.04
C SER A 44 -5.15 -2.70 -1.51
N GLY A 45 -6.03 -2.28 -2.43
CA GLY A 45 -5.81 -2.49 -3.86
C GLY A 45 -6.15 -3.89 -4.40
N ALA A 46 -6.56 -4.83 -3.55
CA ALA A 46 -6.92 -6.21 -3.95
C ALA A 46 -8.31 -6.36 -4.62
N GLY A 47 -8.86 -5.29 -5.21
CA GLY A 47 -10.13 -5.39 -5.95
C GLY A 47 -11.42 -5.38 -5.12
N LYS A 48 -11.37 -5.29 -3.78
CA LYS A 48 -12.56 -5.30 -2.89
C LYS A 48 -13.73 -4.39 -3.29
N LYS A 49 -13.45 -3.24 -3.93
CA LYS A 49 -14.46 -2.25 -4.35
C LYS A 49 -14.95 -2.40 -5.80
N ASN A 50 -14.26 -3.16 -6.66
CA ASN A 50 -14.45 -3.09 -8.11
C ASN A 50 -15.55 -4.03 -8.67
N PRO A 51 -15.69 -5.31 -8.25
CA PRO A 51 -16.72 -6.20 -8.81
C PRO A 51 -17.90 -6.49 -7.87
N HIS A 52 -17.63 -6.73 -6.59
CA HIS A 52 -18.64 -7.25 -5.67
C HIS A 52 -19.78 -6.27 -5.40
N ARG A 53 -19.49 -4.96 -5.41
CA ARG A 53 -20.51 -3.93 -5.16
C ARG A 53 -21.48 -3.79 -6.32
N LEU A 54 -21.00 -3.91 -7.56
CA LEU A 54 -21.82 -3.70 -8.75
C LEU A 54 -22.67 -4.93 -9.09
N HIS A 55 -22.13 -6.15 -8.89
CA HIS A 55 -22.90 -7.36 -9.06
C HIS A 55 -23.96 -7.51 -7.96
N ALA A 56 -23.60 -7.31 -6.68
CA ALA A 56 -24.58 -7.30 -5.59
C ALA A 56 -25.66 -6.22 -5.78
N GLN A 57 -25.30 -5.00 -6.25
CA GLN A 57 -26.28 -3.97 -6.59
C GLN A 57 -27.22 -4.36 -7.75
N ARG A 58 -26.73 -5.14 -8.73
CA ARG A 58 -27.54 -5.62 -9.86
C ARG A 58 -28.45 -6.79 -9.46
N THR A 59 -27.95 -7.74 -8.69
CA THR A 59 -28.77 -8.85 -8.14
C THR A 59 -29.84 -8.32 -7.19
N LEU A 60 -29.52 -7.35 -6.32
CA LEU A 60 -30.49 -6.69 -5.44
C LEU A 60 -31.52 -5.82 -6.19
N ARG A 61 -31.13 -5.20 -7.31
CA ARG A 61 -32.06 -4.50 -8.21
C ARG A 61 -32.97 -5.48 -8.98
N ALA A 62 -32.45 -6.63 -9.39
CA ALA A 62 -33.23 -7.69 -10.05
C ALA A 62 -34.23 -8.37 -9.08
N LEU A 63 -33.90 -8.44 -7.78
CA LEU A 63 -34.76 -8.95 -6.71
C LEU A 63 -35.75 -7.90 -6.13
N GLY A 64 -35.92 -6.75 -6.77
CA GLY A 64 -37.03 -5.82 -6.49
C GLY A 64 -37.01 -5.10 -5.13
N ARG A 65 -35.92 -5.12 -4.35
CA ARG A 65 -35.87 -4.40 -3.07
C ARG A 65 -35.61 -2.90 -3.29
N LYS A 66 -36.69 -2.09 -3.16
CA LYS A 66 -36.73 -0.63 -3.40
C LYS A 66 -35.95 0.26 -2.41
N ASN A 67 -35.32 -0.26 -1.35
CA ASN A 67 -34.60 0.58 -0.38
C ASN A 67 -33.11 0.71 -0.71
N GLN A 68 -32.82 1.54 -1.71
CA GLN A 68 -31.51 2.17 -1.87
C GLN A 68 -31.39 3.33 -0.87
N ASP A 69 -30.22 3.46 -0.24
CA ASP A 69 -29.63 4.69 0.35
C ASP A 69 -29.11 4.62 1.78
N ARG A 70 -29.19 3.47 2.47
CA ARG A 70 -28.49 3.30 3.75
C ARG A 70 -27.73 1.99 3.81
N PHE A 71 -26.53 1.96 3.25
CA PHE A 71 -25.47 1.08 3.75
C PHE A 71 -24.70 1.86 4.82
N PRO A 72 -24.98 1.66 6.12
CA PRO A 72 -24.22 2.30 7.17
C PRO A 72 -22.76 1.81 7.12
N ARG A 73 -21.85 2.73 7.44
CA ARG A 73 -20.45 2.44 7.71
C ARG A 73 -20.37 1.58 8.96
N LEU A 74 -20.49 0.26 8.84
CA LEU A 74 -20.20 -0.64 9.96
C LEU A 74 -19.15 -1.65 9.56
N SER A 75 -18.07 -1.51 10.30
CA SER A 75 -16.79 -2.19 10.28
C SER A 75 -16.88 -3.64 10.78
N THR A 76 -15.89 -4.40 10.33
CA THR A 76 -15.32 -5.61 10.96
C THR A 76 -15.85 -6.95 10.46
N LEU A 77 -14.90 -7.74 9.94
CA LEU A 77 -14.71 -9.19 10.08
C LEU A 77 -13.61 -9.66 9.09
N VAL A 78 -12.94 -10.74 9.48
CA VAL A 78 -11.60 -11.16 9.05
C VAL A 78 -11.70 -12.46 8.27
N PHE A 79 -11.00 -12.55 7.14
CA PHE A 79 -10.32 -13.76 6.66
C PHE A 79 -8.93 -13.31 6.17
N VAL A 80 -8.11 -14.13 5.53
CA VAL A 80 -6.83 -13.71 4.93
C VAL A 80 -6.76 -14.37 3.56
N ALA A 81 -6.95 -13.59 2.50
CA ALA A 81 -6.75 -14.08 1.14
C ALA A 81 -5.47 -13.45 0.59
N GLN A 82 -4.41 -14.25 0.51
CA GLN A 82 -3.20 -13.89 -0.22
C GLN A 82 -3.50 -13.97 -1.72
N ALA A 83 -3.67 -12.81 -2.36
CA ALA A 83 -3.74 -12.76 -3.82
C ALA A 83 -2.34 -12.98 -4.40
N ARG A 84 -2.15 -14.13 -5.05
CA ARG A 84 -1.07 -14.35 -6.02
C ARG A 84 -1.43 -13.47 -7.21
N VAL A 85 -0.67 -12.40 -7.47
CA VAL A 85 -0.83 -11.60 -8.68
C VAL A 85 -0.36 -12.51 -9.83
N GLN A 86 -1.27 -13.26 -10.42
CA GLN A 86 -1.00 -13.99 -11.66
C GLN A 86 -0.93 -12.95 -12.78
N THR A 87 0.30 -12.61 -13.14
CA THR A 87 0.65 -11.98 -14.41
C THR A 87 0.29 -12.95 -15.52
N SER A 88 -0.94 -12.89 -16.05
CA SER A 88 -1.28 -13.69 -17.23
C SER A 88 -2.15 -12.94 -18.23
N SER A 89 -1.63 -12.92 -19.46
CA SER A 89 -2.28 -12.84 -20.78
C SER A 89 -3.09 -11.61 -21.19
N ARG A 90 -3.58 -10.73 -20.30
CA ARG A 90 -4.38 -9.57 -20.71
C ARG A 90 -3.68 -8.21 -20.74
N LEU A 91 -2.48 -8.08 -20.19
CA LEU A 91 -1.72 -6.84 -20.37
C LEU A 91 -1.46 -6.59 -21.86
N SER A 92 -1.20 -7.63 -22.65
CA SER A 92 -1.01 -7.60 -24.12
C SER A 92 -2.21 -7.12 -24.92
N ILE A 93 -3.42 -7.23 -24.37
CA ILE A 93 -4.64 -6.75 -25.02
C ILE A 93 -4.84 -5.24 -24.79
N ILE A 94 -4.30 -4.70 -23.69
CA ILE A 94 -4.47 -3.28 -23.31
C ILE A 94 -3.44 -2.38 -24.02
N TRP A 95 -2.27 -2.91 -24.37
CA TRP A 95 -1.16 -2.13 -24.90
C TRP A 95 -0.66 -2.70 -26.23
N LYS A 96 -0.88 -1.99 -27.34
CA LYS A 96 -0.39 -2.30 -28.70
C LYS A 96 1.11 -2.05 -28.87
N SER A 97 1.92 -2.52 -27.91
CA SER A 97 3.38 -2.47 -27.95
C SER A 97 3.87 -3.81 -27.42
N PRO A 98 5.05 -4.32 -27.85
CA PRO A 98 5.61 -5.53 -27.28
C PRO A 98 5.85 -5.28 -25.79
N LEU A 99 4.92 -5.72 -24.96
CA LEU A 99 5.02 -5.55 -23.52
C LEU A 99 6.23 -6.30 -23.07
N ARG A 100 7.19 -5.55 -22.56
CA ARG A 100 8.40 -6.15 -22.07
C ARG A 100 8.11 -6.72 -20.68
N MET A 101 8.11 -8.04 -20.62
CA MET A 101 7.72 -8.79 -19.43
C MET A 101 8.57 -8.42 -18.20
N VAL A 102 9.86 -8.13 -18.40
CA VAL A 102 10.79 -7.79 -17.31
C VAL A 102 10.39 -6.48 -16.63
N PHE A 103 10.04 -5.43 -17.38
CA PHE A 103 9.54 -4.18 -16.78
C PHE A 103 8.25 -4.40 -15.96
N LEU A 104 7.30 -5.16 -16.50
CA LEU A 104 6.03 -5.45 -15.82
C LEU A 104 6.23 -6.27 -14.54
N GLU A 105 7.17 -7.21 -14.55
CA GLU A 105 7.55 -7.99 -13.37
C GLU A 105 8.14 -7.09 -12.27
N ARG A 106 8.98 -6.11 -12.64
CA ARG A 106 9.50 -5.11 -11.69
C ARG A 106 8.37 -4.28 -11.08
N VAL A 107 7.46 -3.76 -11.91
CA VAL A 107 6.26 -3.03 -11.43
C VAL A 107 5.41 -3.90 -10.49
N ALA A 108 5.20 -5.16 -10.84
CA ALA A 108 4.44 -6.09 -10.00
C ALA A 108 5.10 -6.29 -8.63
N LYS A 109 6.43 -6.46 -8.60
CA LYS A 109 7.21 -6.61 -7.37
C LYS A 109 7.18 -5.34 -6.50
N GLU A 110 7.46 -4.18 -7.08
CA GLU A 110 7.51 -2.89 -6.37
C GLU A 110 6.13 -2.39 -5.92
N SER A 111 5.05 -2.81 -6.59
CA SER A 111 3.68 -2.48 -6.18
C SER A 111 3.25 -3.13 -4.86
N GLY A 112 4.03 -4.09 -4.33
CA GLY A 112 3.69 -4.76 -3.07
C GLY A 112 2.35 -5.51 -3.11
N ARG A 113 2.01 -6.10 -4.26
CA ARG A 113 0.71 -6.78 -4.52
C ARG A 113 -0.51 -5.84 -4.48
N ASN A 114 -0.33 -4.55 -4.75
CA ASN A 114 -1.42 -3.59 -4.88
C ASN A 114 -1.63 -3.23 -6.35
N LEU A 115 -2.69 -3.78 -6.97
CA LEU A 115 -2.97 -3.59 -8.39
C LEU A 115 -3.21 -2.12 -8.77
N ARG A 116 -3.88 -1.34 -7.91
CA ARG A 116 -4.05 0.10 -8.15
C ARG A 116 -2.70 0.81 -8.20
N ARG A 117 -1.81 0.49 -7.27
CA ARG A 117 -0.46 1.05 -7.21
C ARG A 117 0.35 0.66 -8.45
N ALA A 118 0.29 -0.61 -8.87
CA ALA A 118 0.97 -1.10 -10.08
C ALA A 118 0.54 -0.33 -11.33
N LEU A 119 -0.77 -0.11 -11.51
CA LEU A 119 -1.29 0.64 -12.66
C LEU A 119 -0.86 2.11 -12.65
N LEU A 120 -0.85 2.76 -11.48
CA LEU A 120 -0.37 4.14 -11.34
C LEU A 120 1.13 4.26 -11.55
N MET A 121 1.92 3.30 -11.08
CA MET A 121 3.37 3.23 -11.33
C MET A 121 3.67 3.11 -12.84
N TYR A 122 2.93 2.24 -13.52
CA TYR A 122 3.04 2.10 -14.97
C TYR A 122 2.65 3.40 -15.70
N GLU A 123 1.52 4.01 -15.31
CA GLU A 123 1.03 5.27 -15.90
C GLU A 123 2.05 6.40 -15.71
N ALA A 124 2.65 6.52 -14.52
CA ALA A 124 3.68 7.50 -14.23
C ALA A 124 4.96 7.26 -15.06
N ALA A 125 5.42 6.01 -15.17
CA ALA A 125 6.58 5.67 -15.98
C ALA A 125 6.36 5.97 -17.47
N HIS A 126 5.17 5.68 -18.00
CA HIS A 126 4.78 6.00 -19.37
C HIS A 126 4.61 7.52 -19.60
N ALA A 127 4.15 8.26 -18.58
CA ALA A 127 4.00 9.71 -18.71
C ALA A 127 5.35 10.44 -18.76
N GLN A 128 6.39 9.88 -18.12
CA GLN A 128 7.74 10.45 -18.11
C GLN A 128 8.62 10.01 -19.28
N ASN A 129 8.28 8.90 -19.94
CA ASN A 129 9.09 8.31 -21.01
C ASN A 129 8.24 8.01 -22.25
N GLU A 130 8.67 8.47 -23.43
CA GLU A 130 7.98 8.19 -24.69
C GLU A 130 7.99 6.69 -25.05
N THR A 131 9.03 5.97 -24.65
CA THR A 131 9.16 4.52 -24.85
C THR A 131 9.57 3.83 -23.56
N ILE A 132 8.90 2.72 -23.24
CA ILE A 132 9.21 1.91 -22.05
C ILE A 132 10.22 0.83 -22.44
N THR A 133 11.36 0.81 -21.77
CA THR A 133 12.40 -0.21 -21.88
C THR A 133 12.46 -1.03 -20.58
N ASP A 134 13.14 -2.18 -20.61
CA ASP A 134 13.28 -3.04 -19.44
C ASP A 134 14.03 -2.37 -18.27
N SER A 135 14.87 -1.39 -18.60
CA SER A 135 15.67 -0.61 -17.66
C SER A 135 15.01 0.71 -17.24
N THR A 136 13.83 1.06 -17.76
CA THR A 136 13.15 2.31 -17.38
C THR A 136 12.98 2.39 -15.86
N PRO A 137 13.36 3.52 -15.23
CA PRO A 137 13.16 3.70 -13.79
C PRO A 137 11.68 3.86 -13.48
N ILE A 138 11.25 3.26 -12.36
CA ILE A 138 9.87 3.37 -11.88
C ILE A 138 9.87 4.48 -10.82
N PRO A 139 9.26 5.64 -11.09
CA PRO A 139 9.26 6.73 -10.13
C PRO A 139 8.43 6.37 -8.89
N PRO A 140 9.00 6.43 -7.67
CA PRO A 140 8.22 6.26 -6.46
C PRO A 140 7.31 7.48 -6.22
N PRO A 141 6.22 7.33 -5.44
CA PRO A 141 5.44 8.48 -4.98
C PRO A 141 6.31 9.47 -4.18
N ASP A 142 6.06 10.77 -4.33
CA ASP A 142 6.86 11.84 -3.70
C ASP A 142 7.03 11.66 -2.19
N TRP A 143 5.95 11.26 -1.50
CA TRP A 143 5.99 11.04 -0.05
C TRP A 143 6.88 9.85 0.35
N GLU A 144 7.00 8.82 -0.49
CA GLU A 144 7.94 7.72 -0.25
C GLU A 144 9.37 8.11 -0.58
N ALA A 145 9.58 8.95 -1.59
CA ALA A 145 10.88 9.53 -1.88
C ALA A 145 11.37 10.35 -0.67
N LEU A 146 10.53 11.23 -0.12
CA LEU A 146 10.84 12.01 1.09
C LEU A 146 11.19 11.10 2.28
N LEU A 147 10.44 10.00 2.49
CA LEU A 147 10.76 9.03 3.55
C LEU A 147 12.10 8.31 3.33
N SER A 148 12.55 8.16 2.08
CA SER A 148 13.89 7.61 1.79
C SER A 148 14.98 8.57 2.20
N THR A 149 14.77 9.86 1.94
CA THR A 149 15.67 10.93 2.37
C THR A 149 15.71 11.02 3.89
N ILE A 150 14.55 10.95 4.57
CA ILE A 150 14.46 10.94 6.03
C ILE A 150 15.24 9.74 6.59
N ALA A 151 15.03 8.53 6.03
CA ALA A 151 15.73 7.33 6.49
C ALA A 151 17.26 7.47 6.40
N HIS A 152 17.79 8.00 5.28
CA HIS A 152 19.23 8.27 5.16
C HIS A 152 19.70 9.35 6.15
N SER A 153 18.93 10.43 6.32
CA SER A 153 19.32 11.49 7.26
C SER A 153 19.34 11.02 8.72
N MET A 154 18.53 10.01 9.05
CA MET A 154 18.51 9.37 10.37
C MET A 154 19.73 8.50 10.64
N THR A 155 20.36 7.91 9.62
CA THR A 155 21.54 7.04 9.78
C THR A 155 22.86 7.81 9.73
N VAL A 156 22.86 9.02 9.17
CA VAL A 156 24.07 9.83 8.98
C VAL A 156 24.35 10.74 10.18
N GLU A 157 23.32 11.34 10.77
CA GLU A 157 23.49 12.35 11.81
C GLU A 157 22.52 12.12 12.98
N HIS A 158 23.05 12.03 14.20
CA HIS A 158 22.28 11.73 15.41
C HIS A 158 22.22 12.93 16.38
N THR A 159 21.97 14.14 15.87
CA THR A 159 21.91 15.37 16.68
C THR A 159 20.46 15.82 16.98
N PRO A 160 20.23 16.57 18.07
CA PRO A 160 18.91 17.19 18.34
C PRO A 160 18.45 18.12 17.21
N ALA A 161 19.38 18.80 16.53
CA ALA A 161 19.07 19.65 15.38
C ALA A 161 18.51 18.84 14.21
N GLN A 162 19.08 17.67 13.95
CA GLN A 162 18.59 16.76 12.92
C GLN A 162 17.17 16.25 13.24
N ILE A 163 16.88 15.93 14.50
CA ILE A 163 15.53 15.53 14.92
C ILE A 163 14.51 16.64 14.61
N LEU A 164 14.84 17.91 14.88
CA LEU A 164 13.96 19.04 14.57
C LEU A 164 13.74 19.21 13.07
N LYS A 165 14.78 19.02 12.25
CA LYS A 165 14.68 19.05 10.79
C LYS A 165 13.77 17.92 10.27
N ILE A 166 13.97 16.69 10.73
CA ILE A 166 13.13 15.54 10.36
C ILE A 166 11.70 15.75 10.83
N ARG A 167 11.49 16.33 12.02
CA ARG A 167 10.17 16.65 12.55
C ARG A 167 9.38 17.57 11.60
N ALA A 168 10.01 18.58 11.00
CA ALA A 168 9.36 19.44 10.02
C ALA A 168 8.90 18.63 8.78
N GLN A 169 9.76 17.76 8.26
CA GLN A 169 9.40 16.91 7.11
C GLN A 169 8.29 15.91 7.44
N LEU A 170 8.30 15.33 8.65
CA LEU A 170 7.23 14.47 9.15
C LEU A 170 5.92 15.24 9.32
N TYR A 171 5.99 16.51 9.71
CA TYR A 171 4.82 17.39 9.80
C TYR A 171 4.21 17.62 8.42
N ASP A 172 5.03 17.90 7.39
CA ASP A 172 4.57 18.06 6.01
C ASP A 172 3.86 16.80 5.48
N LEU A 173 4.37 15.61 5.82
CA LEU A 173 3.69 14.36 5.47
C LEU A 173 2.29 14.24 6.14
N LEU A 174 2.18 14.67 7.40
CA LEU A 174 0.91 14.66 8.12
C LEU A 174 -0.08 15.70 7.58
N THR A 175 0.38 16.89 7.19
CA THR A 175 -0.47 17.93 6.58
C THR A 175 -1.01 17.50 5.22
N HIS A 176 -0.24 16.70 4.47
CA HIS A 176 -0.70 16.02 3.25
C HIS A 176 -1.60 14.80 3.50
N CYS A 177 -2.14 14.65 4.72
CA CYS A 177 -3.10 13.60 5.09
C CYS A 177 -2.57 12.17 4.93
N ILE A 178 -1.25 11.98 5.07
CA ILE A 178 -0.67 10.64 5.08
C ILE A 178 -0.75 10.10 6.51
N PRO A 179 -1.40 8.93 6.74
CA PRO A 179 -1.54 8.41 8.09
C PRO A 179 -0.19 8.16 8.77
N ALA A 180 -0.06 8.55 10.04
CA ALA A 180 1.17 8.37 10.82
C ALA A 180 1.64 6.90 10.88
N THR A 181 0.71 5.95 10.93
CA THR A 181 1.03 4.51 10.90
C THR A 181 1.63 4.09 9.55
N THR A 182 1.19 4.68 8.44
CA THR A 182 1.78 4.48 7.11
C THR A 182 3.18 5.06 7.05
N ILE A 183 3.36 6.29 7.56
CA ILE A 183 4.66 6.97 7.64
C ILE A 183 5.65 6.10 8.43
N LEU A 184 5.30 5.74 9.66
CA LEU A 184 6.16 4.98 10.56
C LEU A 184 6.52 3.61 9.98
N LYS A 185 5.53 2.86 9.48
CA LYS A 185 5.76 1.56 8.86
C LYS A 185 6.69 1.68 7.65
N THR A 186 6.46 2.65 6.77
CA THR A 186 7.25 2.82 5.54
C THR A 186 8.68 3.26 5.87
N LEU A 187 8.83 4.18 6.81
CA LEU A 187 10.13 4.63 7.32
C LEU A 187 10.92 3.46 7.89
N THR A 188 10.29 2.64 8.74
CA THR A 188 10.91 1.44 9.32
C THR A 188 11.45 0.50 8.24
N TRP A 189 10.65 0.19 7.21
CA TRP A 189 11.11 -0.67 6.11
C TRP A 189 12.25 -0.05 5.28
N LYS A 190 12.28 1.27 5.14
CA LYS A 190 13.38 1.97 4.46
C LYS A 190 14.67 2.03 5.28
N LEU A 191 14.58 1.91 6.60
CA LEU A 191 15.74 1.81 7.49
C LEU A 191 16.36 0.39 7.48
N MET A 192 15.56 -0.67 7.28
CA MET A 192 16.05 -2.06 7.29
C MET A 192 17.27 -2.35 6.40
N PRO A 193 17.39 -1.83 5.16
CA PRO A 193 18.60 -2.04 4.35
C PRO A 193 19.78 -1.15 4.75
N LEU A 194 19.58 -0.14 5.59
CA LEU A 194 20.59 0.85 5.98
C LEU A 194 21.23 0.56 7.35
N VAL A 195 20.75 -0.47 8.06
CA VAL A 195 21.18 -0.81 9.42
C VAL A 195 21.68 -2.24 9.50
N ASP A 196 22.58 -2.47 10.45
CA ASP A 196 23.10 -3.79 10.76
C ASP A 196 22.00 -4.76 11.23
N ASP A 197 22.18 -6.06 10.96
CA ASP A 197 21.24 -7.11 11.33
C ASP A 197 20.97 -7.16 12.84
N ALA A 198 21.97 -6.86 13.67
CA ALA A 198 21.85 -6.82 15.14
C ALA A 198 20.82 -5.77 15.62
N LEU A 199 20.69 -4.66 14.90
CA LEU A 199 19.77 -3.57 15.26
C LEU A 199 18.33 -3.81 14.79
N LYS A 200 18.12 -4.69 13.80
CA LYS A 200 16.81 -4.84 13.12
C LYS A 200 15.70 -5.23 14.08
N SER A 201 15.95 -6.19 14.98
CA SER A 201 14.93 -6.63 15.94
C SER A 201 14.49 -5.51 16.88
N ASP A 202 15.44 -4.69 17.35
CA ASP A 202 15.15 -3.58 18.25
C ASP A 202 14.43 -2.44 17.53
N ILE A 203 14.85 -2.09 16.32
CA ILE A 203 14.16 -1.07 15.51
C ILE A 203 12.71 -1.50 15.24
N VAL A 204 12.48 -2.76 14.87
CA VAL A 204 11.12 -3.30 14.64
C VAL A 204 10.29 -3.27 15.91
N LYS A 205 10.86 -3.64 17.06
CA LYS A 205 10.20 -3.56 18.37
C LYS A 205 9.77 -2.13 18.70
N TRP A 206 10.67 -1.16 18.56
CA TRP A 206 10.35 0.25 18.82
C TRP A 206 9.35 0.81 17.81
N ALA A 207 9.46 0.45 16.54
CA ALA A 207 8.49 0.82 15.51
C ALA A 207 7.08 0.33 15.90
N ALA A 208 6.93 -0.94 16.28
CA ALA A 208 5.65 -1.50 16.72
C ALA A 208 5.11 -0.78 17.97
N PHE A 209 5.98 -0.47 18.93
CA PHE A 209 5.61 0.27 20.14
C PHE A 209 5.06 1.67 19.81
N TYR A 210 5.76 2.45 18.99
CA TYR A 210 5.32 3.79 18.62
C TYR A 210 4.13 3.78 17.64
N GLU A 211 3.98 2.76 16.78
CA GLU A 211 2.78 2.58 15.95
C GLU A 211 1.53 2.39 16.82
N HIS A 212 1.63 1.59 17.88
CA HIS A 212 0.54 1.41 18.83
C HIS A 212 0.18 2.73 19.52
N ARG A 213 1.19 3.51 19.95
CA ARG A 213 0.97 4.84 20.55
C ARG A 213 0.36 5.85 19.60
N CYS A 214 0.68 5.81 18.31
CA CYS A 214 -0.01 6.62 17.29
C CYS A 214 -1.53 6.34 17.23
N LYS A 215 -1.97 5.12 17.56
CA LYS A 215 -3.40 4.75 17.54
C LYS A 215 -4.13 5.13 18.82
N THR A 216 -3.44 5.16 19.97
CA THR A 216 -4.03 5.47 21.27
C THR A 216 -3.83 6.93 21.70
N GLY A 217 -2.87 7.63 21.10
CA GLY A 217 -2.53 9.02 21.41
C GLY A 217 -3.29 10.05 20.56
N THR A 218 -3.20 11.31 20.99
CA THR A 218 -3.91 12.44 20.36
C THR A 218 -3.05 13.22 19.38
N LYS A 219 -1.75 13.38 19.64
CA LYS A 219 -0.81 14.16 18.82
C LYS A 219 0.19 13.26 18.11
N LEU A 220 -0.12 12.92 16.86
CA LEU A 220 0.65 11.96 16.06
C LEU A 220 2.14 12.34 15.89
N ILE A 221 2.43 13.64 15.73
CA ILE A 221 3.79 14.12 15.53
C ILE A 221 4.72 13.77 16.70
N PHE A 222 4.22 13.75 17.95
CA PHE A 222 5.03 13.41 19.12
C PHE A 222 5.51 11.97 19.09
N HIS A 223 4.69 11.05 18.58
CA HIS A 223 5.03 9.64 18.49
C HIS A 223 6.01 9.36 17.35
N LEU A 224 5.86 10.06 16.23
CA LEU A 224 6.81 9.96 15.11
C LEU A 224 8.19 10.52 15.49
N GLU A 225 8.23 11.69 16.11
CA GLU A 225 9.45 12.29 16.62
C GLU A 225 10.13 11.42 17.69
N ALA A 226 9.35 10.86 18.62
CA ALA A 226 9.89 9.96 19.63
C ALA A 226 10.47 8.68 19.03
N PHE A 227 9.90 8.15 17.95
CA PHE A 227 10.49 7.04 17.20
C PHE A 227 11.83 7.43 16.56
N VAL A 228 11.91 8.61 15.93
CA VAL A 228 13.17 9.11 15.34
C VAL A 228 14.25 9.26 16.41
N ALA A 229 13.94 9.92 17.52
CA ALA A 229 14.87 10.08 18.63
C ALA A 229 15.31 8.73 19.21
N LYS A 230 14.38 7.78 19.36
CA LYS A 230 14.69 6.45 19.88
C LYS A 230 15.58 5.65 18.93
N PHE A 231 15.33 5.75 17.62
CA PHE A 231 16.18 5.15 16.60
C PHE A 231 17.61 5.68 16.69
N MET A 232 17.79 7.01 16.66
CA MET A 232 19.12 7.63 16.72
C MET A 232 19.88 7.21 17.98
N ARG A 233 19.21 7.19 19.13
CA ARG A 233 19.82 6.76 20.39
C ARG A 233 20.27 5.31 20.37
N VAL A 234 19.44 4.40 19.86
CA VAL A 234 19.79 2.96 19.78
C VAL A 234 20.95 2.74 18.80
N SER A 235 20.97 3.46 17.68
CA SER A 235 22.05 3.41 16.72
C SER A 235 23.37 3.93 17.31
N GLU A 236 23.36 5.04 18.05
CA GLU A 236 24.56 5.53 18.74
C GLU A 236 25.06 4.58 19.82
N GLU A 237 24.17 4.03 20.64
CA GLU A 237 24.53 3.07 21.69
C GLU A 237 25.25 1.85 21.11
N TRP A 238 24.81 1.37 19.94
CA TRP A 238 25.45 0.27 19.23
C TRP A 238 26.80 0.66 18.62
N LEU A 239 26.91 1.83 17.99
CA LEU A 239 28.19 2.32 17.44
C LEU A 239 29.25 2.48 18.54
N MET A 240 28.88 3.06 19.69
CA MET A 240 29.78 3.21 20.83
C MET A 240 30.21 1.85 21.40
N ALA A 241 29.31 0.86 21.44
CA ALA A 241 29.66 -0.47 21.91
C ALA A 241 30.70 -1.17 21.01
N MET A 242 30.65 -0.92 19.70
CA MET A 242 31.64 -1.45 18.75
C MET A 242 33.01 -0.78 18.85
N GLU A 243 33.09 0.50 19.22
CA GLU A 243 34.36 1.21 19.37
C GLU A 243 35.15 0.79 20.62
N ILE A 244 34.50 0.10 21.56
CA ILE A 244 35.07 -0.34 22.84
C ILE A 244 35.65 -1.76 22.75
N GLU A 245 35.30 -2.54 21.71
CA GLU A 245 35.85 -3.88 21.40
C GLU A 245 37.07 -3.83 20.48
#